data_AF-A0A924BH28-F1
#
_entry.id   AF-A0A924BH28-F1
#
_cell.length_a   1.000
_cell.length_b   1.000
_cell.length_c   1.000
_cell.angle_alpha   90.00
_cell.angle_beta   90.00
_cell.angle_gamma   90.00
#
_symmetry.space_group_name_H-M   'P 1'
#
loop_
_entity.id
_entity.type
_entity.pdbx_description
1 polymer ?
#
loop_
_entity_poly.entity_id
_entity_poly.type
_entity_poly.pdbx_seq_one_letter_code
_entity_poly.pdbx_strand_id
1 'polypeptide(L)'
;RRHFQAAMRQLATDGTLAGTVFLIDIDHFKRINDRHGHGVGDAVLVEVARRLRATLRDEDMIVRWGGEEFLVVVQAQPAEQVDALAQRMLGAIGDTPVLHPDRRIPVTASIGFATFPIGPLPLQVSWERAIDLVDTAMYLAKAHGRNRAYGVRLPEARDEATLERVTSGLEAAWREGEVALTLLHGQPAAEAAA
;
A
#
# COMPACT_ATOMS: atom_id res chain seq x y z
N ARG A 1 15.06 -5.93 4.31
CA ARG A 1 15.61 -5.83 2.92
C ARG A 1 15.99 -7.21 2.32
N ARG A 2 16.96 -7.99 2.85
CA ARG A 2 17.39 -9.27 2.21
C ARG A 2 16.30 -10.35 2.08
N HIS A 3 15.50 -10.59 3.12
CA HIS A 3 14.44 -11.62 3.10
C HIS A 3 13.34 -11.28 2.07
N PHE A 4 13.00 -10.00 1.97
CA PHE A 4 12.06 -9.49 0.97
C PHE A 4 12.63 -9.55 -0.45
N GLN A 5 13.90 -9.20 -0.68
CA GLN A 5 14.53 -9.35 -2.00
C GLN A 5 14.52 -10.82 -2.47
N ALA A 6 14.67 -11.77 -1.55
CA ALA A 6 14.56 -13.20 -1.86
C ALA A 6 13.13 -13.59 -2.22
N ALA A 7 12.13 -13.13 -1.46
CA ALA A 7 10.73 -13.40 -1.74
C ALA A 7 10.23 -12.71 -3.02
N MET A 8 10.69 -11.48 -3.30
CA MET A 8 10.42 -10.79 -4.56
C MET A 8 11.07 -11.47 -5.74
N ARG A 9 12.25 -12.09 -5.58
CA ARG A 9 12.82 -12.95 -6.64
C ARG A 9 12.01 -14.23 -6.88
N GLN A 10 11.22 -14.69 -5.90
CA GLN A 10 10.31 -15.81 -6.10
C GLN A 10 9.00 -15.39 -6.77
N LEU A 11 8.53 -14.17 -6.50
CA LEU A 11 7.36 -13.57 -7.16
C LEU A 11 7.70 -12.94 -8.52
N ALA A 12 8.98 -12.66 -8.76
CA ALA A 12 9.48 -12.17 -10.02
C ALA A 12 9.96 -13.35 -10.89
N THR A 13 9.19 -13.68 -11.93
CA THR A 13 9.66 -14.64 -12.95
C THR A 13 10.54 -13.88 -13.94
N ASP A 14 11.78 -14.33 -14.14
CA ASP A 14 12.77 -13.68 -15.01
C ASP A 14 13.06 -12.19 -14.69
N GLY A 15 12.93 -11.81 -13.41
CA GLY A 15 13.14 -10.42 -12.96
C GLY A 15 11.91 -9.51 -13.10
N THR A 16 10.77 -10.09 -13.47
CA THR A 16 9.53 -9.36 -13.78
C THR A 16 8.44 -9.74 -12.79
N LEU A 17 7.84 -8.72 -12.18
CA LEU A 17 6.91 -8.92 -11.07
C LEU A 17 5.55 -9.42 -11.57
N ALA A 18 5.06 -10.52 -10.98
CA ALA A 18 3.70 -11.00 -11.17
C ALA A 18 2.96 -11.02 -9.84
N GLY A 19 1.94 -10.17 -9.69
CA GLY A 19 1.21 -10.02 -8.44
C GLY A 19 0.70 -8.61 -8.19
N THR A 20 -0.01 -8.43 -7.08
CA THR A 20 -0.41 -7.10 -6.62
C THR A 20 0.47 -6.67 -5.48
N VAL A 21 1.02 -5.46 -5.58
CA VAL A 21 1.86 -4.84 -4.55
C VAL A 21 1.09 -3.71 -3.90
N PHE A 22 1.13 -3.66 -2.57
CA PHE A 22 0.61 -2.56 -1.77
C PHE A 22 1.74 -2.01 -0.91
N LEU A 23 1.99 -0.71 -1.02
CA LEU A 23 2.81 0.03 -0.07
C LEU A 23 1.89 0.82 0.86
N ILE A 24 2.10 0.66 2.15
CA ILE A 24 1.23 1.12 3.22
C ILE A 24 2.08 1.94 4.18
N ASP A 25 1.64 3.12 4.56
CA ASP A 25 2.28 3.97 5.56
C ASP A 25 1.28 4.38 6.64
N ILE A 26 1.68 4.24 7.91
CA ILE A 26 0.85 4.66 9.04
C ILE A 26 0.83 6.19 9.11
N ASP A 27 -0.37 6.74 8.97
CA ASP A 27 -0.57 8.18 8.96
C ASP A 27 -0.14 8.80 10.28
N HIS A 28 0.64 9.89 10.20
CA HIS A 28 1.07 10.67 11.35
C HIS A 28 1.84 9.87 12.41
N PHE A 29 2.51 8.78 12.03
CA PHE A 29 3.24 7.93 12.99
C PHE A 29 4.27 8.70 13.83
N LYS A 30 4.99 9.67 13.23
CA LYS A 30 5.87 10.56 13.99
C LYS A 30 5.15 11.30 15.13
N ARG A 31 3.91 11.77 14.92
CA ARG A 31 3.11 12.44 15.97
C ARG A 31 2.72 11.48 17.08
N ILE A 32 2.51 10.20 16.77
CA ILE A 32 2.27 9.16 17.78
C ILE A 32 3.51 9.00 18.65
N ASN A 33 4.70 8.87 18.05
CA ASN A 33 5.96 8.81 18.78
C ASN A 33 6.21 10.05 19.63
N ASP A 34 6.06 11.24 19.04
CA ASP A 34 6.32 12.50 19.72
C ASP A 34 5.35 12.72 20.91
N ARG A 35 4.09 12.25 20.79
CA ARG A 35 3.06 12.41 21.85
C ARG A 35 3.10 11.32 22.92
N HIS A 36 3.42 10.09 22.54
CA HIS A 36 3.24 8.92 23.41
C HIS A 36 4.54 8.17 23.74
N GLY A 37 5.64 8.52 23.09
CA GLY A 37 6.93 7.86 23.23
C GLY A 37 7.11 6.68 22.29
N HIS A 38 8.37 6.33 22.01
CA HIS A 38 8.74 5.28 21.06
C HIS A 38 8.17 3.90 21.42
N GLY A 39 8.07 3.55 22.71
CA GLY A 39 7.49 2.26 23.12
C GLY A 39 6.02 2.10 22.71
N VAL A 40 5.26 3.20 22.68
CA VAL A 40 3.88 3.20 22.18
C VAL A 40 3.86 3.11 20.65
N GLY A 41 4.78 3.79 19.97
CA GLY A 41 4.96 3.62 18.52
C GLY A 41 5.28 2.18 18.12
N ASP A 42 6.16 1.51 18.87
CA ASP A 42 6.49 0.11 18.65
C ASP A 42 5.26 -0.80 18.83
N ALA A 43 4.45 -0.55 19.87
CA ALA A 43 3.19 -1.27 20.06
C ALA A 43 2.20 -1.04 18.91
N VAL A 44 2.13 0.18 18.37
CA VAL A 44 1.33 0.50 17.18
C VAL A 44 1.82 -0.28 15.97
N LEU A 45 3.14 -0.34 15.73
CA LEU A 45 3.70 -1.10 14.60
C LEU A 45 3.39 -2.60 14.71
N VAL A 46 3.53 -3.18 15.90
CA VAL A 46 3.21 -4.59 16.16
C VAL A 46 1.73 -4.87 15.92
N GLU A 47 0.86 -4.01 16.44
CA GLU A 47 -0.58 -4.18 16.28
C GLU A 47 -1.02 -4.00 14.83
N VAL A 48 -0.52 -2.99 14.12
CA VAL A 48 -0.79 -2.81 12.68
C VAL A 48 -0.31 -4.01 11.87
N ALA A 49 0.90 -4.53 12.15
CA ALA A 49 1.39 -5.74 11.49
C ALA A 49 0.47 -6.94 11.72
N ARG A 50 -0.02 -7.13 12.96
CA ARG A 50 -0.97 -8.20 13.32
C ARG A 50 -2.29 -8.04 12.57
N ARG A 51 -2.84 -6.82 12.52
CA ARG A 51 -4.11 -6.53 11.84
C ARG A 51 -4.01 -6.73 10.34
N LEU A 52 -2.93 -6.23 9.72
CA LEU A 52 -2.67 -6.48 8.30
C LEU A 52 -2.52 -7.97 8.01
N ARG A 53 -1.74 -8.71 8.80
CA ARG A 53 -1.56 -10.16 8.63
C ARG A 53 -2.90 -10.91 8.67
N ALA A 54 -3.84 -10.50 9.52
CA ALA A 54 -5.17 -11.09 9.61
C ALA A 54 -6.07 -10.83 8.38
N THR A 55 -5.72 -9.88 7.51
CA THR A 55 -6.42 -9.64 6.23
C THR A 55 -5.89 -10.47 5.06
N LEU A 56 -4.76 -11.14 5.28
CA LEU A 56 -3.96 -11.83 4.26
C LEU A 56 -4.04 -13.35 4.42
N ARG A 57 -3.92 -14.07 3.30
CA ARG A 57 -3.83 -15.54 3.26
C ARG A 57 -2.44 -16.02 3.66
N ASP A 58 -2.26 -17.32 3.87
CA ASP A 58 -0.98 -17.83 4.36
C ASP A 58 0.16 -17.68 3.35
N GLU A 59 -0.17 -17.76 2.07
CA GLU A 59 0.74 -17.55 0.94
C GLU A 59 1.07 -16.08 0.65
N ASP A 60 0.29 -15.14 1.19
CA ASP A 60 0.49 -13.71 0.97
C ASP A 60 1.67 -13.20 1.81
N MET A 61 2.47 -12.31 1.22
CA MET A 61 3.63 -11.74 1.89
C MET A 61 3.32 -10.39 2.52
N ILE A 62 3.82 -10.18 3.73
CA ILE A 62 3.88 -8.87 4.40
C ILE A 62 5.28 -8.66 4.98
N VAL A 63 5.83 -7.45 4.78
CA VAL A 63 7.11 -7.05 5.39
C VAL A 63 7.02 -5.60 5.88
N ARG A 64 7.74 -5.30 6.97
CA ARG A 64 8.05 -3.91 7.34
C ARG A 64 9.13 -3.38 6.40
N TRP A 65 8.77 -2.47 5.52
CA TRP A 65 9.64 -1.93 4.47
C TRP A 65 10.72 -1.01 5.03
N GLY A 66 10.31 -0.10 5.93
CA GLY A 66 11.17 0.83 6.65
C GLY A 66 10.31 1.71 7.57
N GLY A 67 10.85 2.18 8.71
CA GLY A 67 10.10 3.09 9.60
C GLY A 67 8.70 2.56 9.95
N GLU A 68 7.67 3.30 9.53
CA GLU A 68 6.24 3.03 9.65
C GLU A 68 5.57 2.40 8.42
N GLU A 69 6.38 2.01 7.44
CA GLU A 69 5.93 1.49 6.15
C GLU A 69 5.88 -0.05 6.13
N PHE A 70 4.81 -0.56 5.52
CA PHE A 70 4.57 -1.97 5.28
C PHE A 70 4.40 -2.21 3.78
N LEU A 71 4.95 -3.32 3.31
CA LEU A 71 4.86 -3.75 1.93
C LEU A 71 4.19 -5.12 1.91
N VAL A 72 3.07 -5.19 1.20
CA VAL A 72 2.27 -6.40 1.03
C VAL A 72 2.32 -6.82 -0.42
N VAL A 73 2.52 -8.11 -0.66
CA VAL A 73 2.49 -8.68 -2.00
C VAL A 73 1.62 -9.92 -2.01
N VAL A 74 0.65 -9.93 -2.91
CA VAL A 74 -0.32 -11.03 -3.07
C VAL A 74 -0.34 -11.48 -4.52
N GLN A 75 -0.88 -12.66 -4.78
CA GLN A 75 -1.09 -13.13 -6.15
C GLN A 75 -1.99 -12.16 -6.94
N ALA A 76 -1.77 -12.10 -8.25
CA ALA A 76 -2.58 -11.29 -9.14
C ALA A 76 -4.06 -11.73 -9.04
N GLN A 77 -4.95 -10.77 -8.82
CA GLN A 77 -6.38 -10.99 -8.62
C GLN A 77 -7.16 -9.99 -9.49
N PRO A 78 -8.44 -10.27 -9.79
CA PRO A 78 -9.31 -9.30 -10.43
C PRO A 78 -9.33 -7.97 -9.67
N ALA A 79 -9.46 -6.85 -10.39
CA ALA A 79 -9.40 -5.50 -9.81
C ALA A 79 -10.34 -5.31 -8.62
N GLU A 80 -11.55 -5.85 -8.68
CA GLU A 80 -12.56 -5.80 -7.61
C GLU A 80 -12.07 -6.48 -6.32
N GLN A 81 -11.37 -7.61 -6.42
CA GLN A 81 -10.83 -8.34 -5.27
C GLN A 81 -9.63 -7.62 -4.66
N VAL A 82 -8.80 -7.01 -5.51
CA VAL A 82 -7.68 -6.17 -5.10
C VAL A 82 -8.18 -4.93 -4.36
N ASP A 83 -9.20 -4.26 -4.88
CA ASP A 83 -9.82 -3.09 -4.25
C ASP A 83 -10.49 -3.46 -2.93
N ALA A 84 -11.19 -4.59 -2.89
CA ALA A 84 -11.74 -5.12 -1.65
C ALA A 84 -10.65 -5.43 -0.61
N LEU A 85 -9.48 -5.94 -1.02
CA LEU A 85 -8.36 -6.17 -0.11
C LEU A 85 -7.78 -4.86 0.42
N ALA A 86 -7.55 -3.86 -0.44
CA ALA A 86 -7.13 -2.52 -0.01
C ALA A 86 -8.12 -1.91 0.99
N GLN A 87 -9.43 -2.01 0.71
CA GLN A 87 -10.47 -1.53 1.61
C GLN A 87 -10.46 -2.27 2.96
N ARG A 88 -10.27 -3.60 2.95
CA ARG A 88 -10.13 -4.39 4.19
C ARG A 88 -8.89 -3.97 4.99
N MET A 89 -7.77 -3.69 4.34
CA MET A 89 -6.56 -3.23 5.02
C MET A 89 -6.74 -1.84 5.65
N LEU A 90 -7.39 -0.91 4.95
CA LEU A 90 -7.78 0.39 5.52
C LEU A 90 -8.65 0.21 6.76
N GLY A 91 -9.71 -0.61 6.69
CA GLY A 91 -10.59 -0.86 7.82
C GLY A 91 -9.90 -1.57 8.98
N ALA A 92 -9.09 -2.60 8.68
CA ALA A 92 -8.32 -3.30 9.70
C ALA A 92 -7.40 -2.36 10.49
N ILE A 93 -6.81 -1.36 9.83
CA ILE A 93 -6.00 -0.35 10.51
C ILE A 93 -6.89 0.67 11.25
N GLY A 94 -7.87 1.26 10.56
CA GLY A 94 -8.59 2.46 10.98
C GLY A 94 -9.85 2.28 11.83
N ASP A 95 -10.53 1.14 11.71
CA ASP A 95 -11.87 0.96 12.30
C ASP A 95 -11.83 0.78 13.82
N THR A 96 -10.68 0.44 14.39
CA THR A 96 -10.52 0.30 15.84
C THR A 96 -9.21 0.95 16.29
N PRO A 97 -9.18 1.65 17.44
CA PRO A 97 -7.94 2.20 17.95
C PRO A 97 -6.98 1.09 18.38
N VAL A 98 -5.67 1.35 18.34
CA VAL A 98 -4.67 0.50 19.00
C VAL A 98 -4.82 0.67 20.51
N LEU A 99 -4.99 -0.44 21.22
CA LEU A 99 -5.07 -0.44 22.68
C LEU A 99 -3.67 -0.60 23.27
N HIS A 100 -3.30 0.30 24.17
CA HIS A 100 -2.03 0.23 24.91
C HIS A 100 -2.30 0.61 26.37
N PRO A 101 -2.13 -0.33 27.32
CA PRO A 101 -2.69 -0.31 28.67
C PRO A 101 -3.90 0.63 28.91
N ASP A 102 -3.66 1.90 29.25
CA ASP A 102 -4.71 2.88 29.56
C ASP A 102 -4.98 3.88 28.43
N ARG A 103 -4.69 3.51 27.18
CA ARG A 103 -4.75 4.41 26.01
C ARG A 103 -5.41 3.74 24.82
N ARG A 104 -6.21 4.53 24.12
CA ARG A 104 -6.77 4.22 22.81
C ARG A 104 -6.10 5.15 21.81
N ILE A 105 -5.39 4.60 20.84
CA ILE A 105 -4.60 5.36 19.87
C ILE A 105 -5.26 5.15 18.50
N PRO A 106 -6.04 6.13 18.01
CA PRO A 106 -6.55 6.09 16.65
C PRO A 106 -5.38 6.11 15.68
N VAL A 107 -5.41 5.20 14.72
CA VAL A 107 -4.40 5.10 13.65
C VAL A 107 -5.14 4.96 12.33
N THR A 108 -4.60 5.56 11.27
CA THR A 108 -5.07 5.34 9.90
C THR A 108 -3.86 5.07 9.02
N ALA A 109 -4.08 4.71 7.76
CA ALA A 109 -3.00 4.53 6.82
C ALA A 109 -3.31 5.12 5.45
N SER A 110 -2.24 5.46 4.75
CA SER A 110 -2.25 5.78 3.33
C SER A 110 -1.69 4.59 2.56
N ILE A 111 -2.39 4.16 1.50
CA ILE A 111 -2.02 2.98 0.72
C ILE A 111 -1.86 3.36 -0.76
N GLY A 112 -0.78 2.90 -1.38
CA GLY A 112 -0.61 2.90 -2.83
C GLY A 112 -0.50 1.47 -3.32
N PHE A 113 -1.16 1.13 -4.43
CA PHE A 113 -1.11 -0.23 -4.95
C PHE A 113 -1.27 -0.33 -6.46
N ALA A 114 -0.74 -1.42 -7.03
CA ALA A 114 -0.83 -1.75 -8.44
C ALA A 114 -0.73 -3.26 -8.65
N THR A 115 -1.39 -3.76 -9.69
CA THR A 115 -1.31 -5.17 -10.11
C THR A 115 -0.42 -5.29 -11.34
N PHE A 116 0.48 -6.26 -11.31
CA PHE A 116 1.46 -6.55 -12.34
C PHE A 116 1.24 -7.97 -12.91
N PRO A 117 1.44 -8.18 -14.23
CA PRO A 117 1.77 -7.17 -15.23
C PRO A 117 0.66 -6.13 -15.37
N ILE A 118 1.06 -4.88 -15.65
CA ILE A 118 0.15 -3.73 -15.59
C ILE A 118 -0.32 -3.34 -16.99
N GLY A 119 -1.62 -3.10 -17.13
CA GLY A 119 -2.24 -2.78 -18.41
C GLY A 119 -2.68 -4.02 -19.20
N PRO A 120 -3.30 -3.83 -20.39
CA PRO A 120 -3.89 -4.90 -21.18
C PRO A 120 -2.83 -5.75 -21.91
N LEU A 121 -1.67 -5.17 -22.21
CA LEU A 121 -0.50 -5.89 -22.68
C LEU A 121 0.27 -6.38 -21.44
N PRO A 122 0.80 -7.62 -21.43
CA PRO A 122 1.59 -8.15 -20.32
C PRO A 122 2.98 -7.51 -20.29
N LEU A 123 3.01 -6.18 -20.16
CA LEU A 123 4.23 -5.40 -20.14
C LEU A 123 4.93 -5.62 -18.81
N GLN A 124 6.16 -6.09 -18.90
CA GLN A 124 6.96 -6.43 -17.75
C GLN A 124 7.55 -5.17 -17.15
N VAL A 125 7.43 -5.04 -15.84
CA VAL A 125 8.01 -3.94 -15.06
C VAL A 125 9.01 -4.55 -14.08
N SER A 126 10.17 -3.92 -13.94
CA SER A 126 11.13 -4.31 -12.91
C SER A 126 10.50 -4.09 -11.53
N TRP A 127 10.94 -4.86 -10.54
CA TRP A 127 10.39 -4.71 -9.20
C TRP A 127 10.68 -3.31 -8.62
N GLU A 128 11.81 -2.68 -8.95
CA GLU A 128 12.13 -1.32 -8.52
C GLU A 128 11.09 -0.32 -9.01
N ARG A 129 10.79 -0.34 -10.31
CA ARG A 129 9.78 0.54 -10.92
C ARG A 129 8.38 0.27 -10.38
N ALA A 130 8.08 -0.99 -10.08
CA ALA A 130 6.82 -1.34 -9.45
C ALA A 130 6.69 -0.70 -8.05
N ILE A 131 7.78 -0.67 -7.27
CA ILE A 131 7.81 0.00 -5.96
C ILE A 131 7.67 1.51 -6.11
N ASP A 132 8.41 2.14 -7.03
CA ASP A 132 8.34 3.59 -7.25
C ASP A 132 6.93 4.03 -7.67
N LEU A 133 6.25 3.22 -8.47
CA LEU A 133 4.88 3.44 -8.90
C LEU A 133 3.90 3.43 -7.72
N VAL A 134 3.95 2.40 -6.87
CA VAL A 134 3.05 2.30 -5.71
C VAL A 134 3.40 3.30 -4.61
N ASP A 135 4.68 3.66 -4.48
CA ASP A 135 5.12 4.73 -3.59
C ASP A 135 4.54 6.08 -3.98
N THR A 136 4.57 6.41 -5.28
CA THR A 136 3.94 7.63 -5.77
C THR A 136 2.43 7.62 -5.53
N ALA A 137 1.76 6.48 -5.73
CA ALA A 137 0.33 6.35 -5.42
C ALA A 137 0.03 6.53 -3.92
N MET A 138 0.87 5.98 -3.05
CA MET A 138 0.78 6.14 -1.59
C MET A 138 1.03 7.60 -1.18
N TYR A 139 1.99 8.27 -1.82
CA TYR A 139 2.25 9.68 -1.61
C TYR A 139 1.04 10.54 -1.98
N LEU A 140 0.38 10.26 -3.11
CA LEU A 140 -0.88 10.91 -3.47
C LEU A 140 -1.97 10.67 -2.40
N ALA A 141 -2.03 9.47 -1.81
CA ALA A 141 -2.97 9.20 -0.73
C ALA A 141 -2.69 10.08 0.50
N LYS A 142 -1.41 10.27 0.86
CA LYS A 142 -0.99 11.18 1.92
C LYS A 142 -1.33 12.64 1.59
N ALA A 143 -1.08 13.08 0.36
CA ALA A 143 -1.29 14.44 -0.10
C ALA A 143 -2.77 14.82 -0.17
N HIS A 144 -3.65 13.91 -0.58
CA HIS A 144 -5.08 14.18 -0.76
C HIS A 144 -5.90 14.05 0.53
N GLY A 145 -5.26 13.86 1.68
CA GLY A 145 -5.92 13.90 2.98
C GLY A 145 -5.93 12.58 3.75
N ARG A 146 -5.03 11.63 3.41
CA ARG A 146 -4.74 10.42 4.19
C ARG A 146 -5.96 9.50 4.36
N ASN A 147 -5.80 8.43 5.14
CA ASN A 147 -6.83 7.43 5.41
C ASN A 147 -7.55 6.96 4.14
N ARG A 148 -6.76 6.57 3.13
CA ARG A 148 -7.25 6.22 1.80
C ARG A 148 -6.25 5.38 1.04
N ALA A 149 -6.71 4.76 -0.02
CA ALA A 149 -5.87 4.04 -0.96
C ALA A 149 -6.01 4.62 -2.36
N TYR A 150 -4.88 4.68 -3.09
CA TYR A 150 -4.86 4.87 -4.54
C TYR A 150 -4.37 3.61 -5.25
N GLY A 151 -5.20 3.08 -6.13
CA GLY A 151 -4.88 1.96 -7.00
C GLY A 151 -4.56 2.44 -8.41
N VAL A 152 -3.38 2.11 -8.93
CA VAL A 152 -3.02 2.46 -10.30
C VAL A 152 -3.77 1.56 -11.29
N ARG A 153 -4.33 2.16 -12.34
CA ARG A 153 -5.02 1.48 -13.44
C ARG A 153 -4.54 2.03 -14.78
N LEU A 154 -4.12 1.14 -15.66
CA LEU A 154 -3.76 1.45 -17.03
C LEU A 154 -4.77 0.80 -17.99
N PRO A 155 -5.96 1.40 -18.18
CA PRO A 155 -6.98 0.81 -19.04
C PRO A 155 -6.50 0.68 -20.50
N GLU A 156 -5.60 1.55 -20.94
CA GLU A 156 -5.13 1.62 -22.33
C GLU A 156 -3.60 1.79 -22.45
N ALA A 157 -2.79 1.12 -21.63
CA ALA A 157 -1.36 1.07 -21.94
C ALA A 157 -1.14 0.28 -23.26
N ARG A 158 -1.02 1.01 -24.37
CA ARG A 158 -0.93 0.44 -25.74
C ARG A 158 0.50 0.10 -26.14
N ASP A 159 1.50 0.60 -25.41
CA ASP A 159 2.91 0.38 -25.69
C ASP A 159 3.81 0.54 -24.43
N GLU A 160 5.06 0.12 -24.58
CA GLU A 160 6.11 0.24 -23.55
C GLU A 160 6.45 1.71 -23.22
N ALA A 161 6.29 2.63 -24.18
CA ALA A 161 6.56 4.04 -23.96
C ALA A 161 5.58 4.68 -22.97
N THR A 162 4.29 4.32 -23.05
CA THR A 162 3.26 4.77 -22.12
C THR A 162 3.50 4.19 -20.73
N LEU A 163 3.88 2.91 -20.66
CA LEU A 163 4.28 2.30 -19.40
C LEU A 163 5.48 2.99 -18.76
N GLU A 164 6.51 3.31 -19.54
CA GLU A 164 7.71 4.01 -19.07
C GLU A 164 7.35 5.40 -18.53
N ARG A 165 6.50 6.17 -19.21
CA ARG A 165 6.04 7.48 -18.72
C ARG A 165 5.27 7.37 -17.41
N VAL A 166 4.35 6.42 -17.32
CA VAL A 166 3.54 6.22 -16.10
C VAL A 166 4.41 5.79 -14.92
N THR A 167 5.35 4.86 -15.14
CA THR A 167 6.22 4.34 -14.08
C THR A 167 7.31 5.34 -13.67
N SER A 168 7.73 6.24 -14.56
CA SER A 168 8.68 7.31 -14.25
C SER A 168 8.02 8.61 -13.75
N GLY A 169 6.70 8.77 -13.94
CA GLY A 169 6.00 10.04 -13.71
C GLY A 169 4.50 9.91 -13.51
N LEU A 170 4.06 9.10 -12.52
CA LEU A 170 2.65 8.79 -12.27
C LEU A 170 1.76 10.03 -12.12
N GLU A 171 2.21 11.05 -11.37
CA GLU A 171 1.40 12.26 -11.18
C GLU A 171 1.15 13.03 -12.47
N ALA A 172 2.17 13.15 -13.32
CA ALA A 172 2.05 13.84 -14.61
C ALA A 172 1.12 13.05 -15.54
N ALA A 173 1.36 11.74 -15.66
CA ALA A 173 0.50 10.84 -16.42
C ALA A 173 -0.97 10.89 -15.95
N TRP A 174 -1.20 11.03 -14.64
CA TRP A 174 -2.56 11.13 -14.09
C TRP A 174 -3.24 12.45 -14.45
N ARG A 175 -2.50 13.57 -14.42
CA ARG A 175 -3.02 14.88 -14.86
C ARG A 175 -3.32 14.92 -16.35
N GLU A 176 -2.54 14.19 -17.16
CA GLU A 176 -2.70 14.09 -18.61
C GLU A 176 -3.77 13.06 -19.03
N GLY A 177 -4.33 12.29 -18.07
CA GLY A 177 -5.36 11.29 -18.31
C GLY A 177 -4.85 9.98 -18.91
N GLU A 178 -3.54 9.76 -18.94
CA GLU A 178 -2.92 8.53 -19.46
C GLU A 178 -3.04 7.35 -18.49
N VAL A 179 -3.27 7.63 -17.21
CA VAL A 179 -3.46 6.66 -16.13
C VAL A 179 -4.69 7.01 -15.34
N ALA A 180 -5.45 5.99 -14.95
CA ALA A 180 -6.57 6.14 -14.02
C ALA A 180 -6.12 5.73 -12.62
N LEU A 181 -6.62 6.42 -11.60
CA LEU A 181 -6.45 6.03 -10.21
C LEU A 181 -7.80 5.64 -9.63
N THR A 182 -7.88 4.43 -9.07
CA THR A 182 -8.99 4.04 -8.19
C THR A 182 -8.76 4.67 -6.83
N LEU A 183 -9.76 5.36 -6.29
CA LEU A 183 -9.73 5.92 -4.93
C LEU A 183 -10.63 5.10 -4.01
N LEU A 184 -10.07 4.69 -2.88
CA LEU A 184 -10.81 4.03 -1.79
C LEU A 184 -10.64 4.83 -0.50
N HIS A 185 -11.73 5.07 0.22
CA HIS A 185 -11.71 5.83 1.47
C HIS A 185 -11.75 4.90 2.68
N GLY A 186 -10.90 5.16 3.66
CA GLY A 186 -11.04 4.59 4.99
C GLY A 186 -12.24 5.22 5.72
N GLN A 187 -12.83 4.47 6.65
CA GLN A 187 -13.80 5.06 7.57
C GLN A 187 -13.10 6.06 8.49
N PRO A 188 -13.79 7.10 8.98
CA PRO A 188 -13.24 7.97 10.02
C PRO A 188 -12.69 7.11 11.16
N ALA A 189 -11.45 7.40 11.58
CA ALA A 189 -10.80 6.62 12.63
C ALA A 189 -11.72 6.56 13.85
N ALA A 190 -11.95 5.37 14.40
CA ALA A 190 -12.79 5.22 15.57
C ALA A 190 -12.25 6.11 16.69
N GLU A 191 -13.08 7.04 17.14
CA GLU A 191 -12.69 8.03 18.13
C GLU A 191 -12.22 7.31 19.41
N ALA A 192 -11.21 7.90 20.06
CA ALA A 192 -10.90 7.52 21.43
C ALA A 192 -12.10 7.94 22.27
N ALA A 193 -13.01 7.00 22.58
CA ALA A 193 -14.05 7.23 23.57
C ALA A 193 -13.39 7.78 24.84
N ALA A 194 -13.87 8.95 25.27
CA ALA A 194 -13.34 9.74 26.38
C ALA A 194 -13.39 8.99 27.72
#